data_AF-A0A167T520-F1
#
_entry.id   AF-A0A167T520-F1
#
_cell.length_a   1.000
_cell.length_b   1.000
_cell.length_c   1.000
_cell.angle_alpha   90.00
_cell.angle_beta   90.00
_cell.angle_gamma   90.00
#
_symmetry.space_group_name_H-M   'P 1'
#
loop_
_entity.id
_entity.type
_entity.pdbx_description
1 polymer ?
#
loop_
_entity_poly.entity_id
_entity_poly.type
_entity_poly.pdbx_seq_one_letter_code
_entity_poly.pdbx_strand_id
1 'polypeptide(L)'
;MEVLGTYDPIPRRDPYDVPVRGGTSKAHKDVQLDVTRAKYWIGVGAQPTEPVWRLLSMVGILEPKHRPGQAQQQPATTATTTTTSETAQEANAKA
;
A
#
# COMPACT_ATOMS: atom_id res chain seq x y z
N MET A 1 4.58 -4.13 -22.13
CA MET A 1 3.83 -3.94 -20.88
C MET A 1 2.47 -4.60 -21.03
N GLU A 2 1.98 -5.23 -19.97
CA GLU A 2 0.77 -6.05 -20.01
C GLU A 2 -0.13 -5.70 -18.82
N VAL A 3 -1.44 -5.79 -19.04
CA VAL A 3 -2.45 -5.61 -17.99
C VAL A 3 -2.66 -6.95 -17.30
N LEU A 4 -2.34 -7.01 -16.00
CA LEU A 4 -2.45 -8.25 -15.21
C LEU A 4 -3.84 -8.43 -14.58
N GLY A 5 -4.66 -7.39 -14.52
CA GLY A 5 -5.90 -7.43 -13.76
C GLY A 5 -6.53 -6.09 -13.46
N THR A 6 -7.56 -6.13 -12.62
CA THR A 6 -8.31 -4.97 -12.11
C THR A 6 -8.42 -5.04 -10.59
N TYR A 7 -8.48 -3.88 -9.95
CA TYR A 7 -8.70 -3.74 -8.52
C TYR A 7 -9.69 -2.62 -8.27
N ASP A 8 -10.83 -2.94 -7.66
CA ASP A 8 -11.78 -1.94 -7.15
C ASP A 8 -11.41 -1.64 -5.67
N PRO A 9 -10.90 -0.43 -5.37
CA PRO A 9 -10.52 -0.08 -4.01
C PRO A 9 -11.71 0.13 -3.08
N ILE A 10 -12.93 0.27 -3.61
CA ILE A 10 -14.15 0.53 -2.84
C ILE A 10 -14.72 -0.81 -2.36
N PRO A 11 -14.80 -1.05 -1.04
CA PRO A 11 -15.41 -2.27 -0.53
C PRO A 11 -16.89 -2.36 -0.90
N ARG A 12 -17.30 -3.48 -1.48
CA ARG A 12 -18.70 -3.79 -1.78
C ARG A 12 -19.19 -4.89 -0.86
N ARG A 13 -20.48 -4.86 -0.53
CA ARG A 13 -21.15 -5.97 0.15
C ARG A 13 -21.50 -7.02 -0.88
N ASP A 14 -21.26 -8.28 -0.56
CA ASP A 14 -21.72 -9.38 -1.41
C ASP A 14 -23.25 -9.43 -1.39
N PRO A 15 -23.93 -9.33 -2.54
CA PRO A 15 -25.39 -9.49 -2.62
C PRO A 15 -25.87 -10.87 -2.15
N TYR A 16 -25.00 -11.89 -2.17
CA TYR A 16 -25.32 -13.28 -1.84
C TYR A 16 -24.89 -13.67 -0.42
N ASP A 17 -24.12 -12.84 0.29
CA ASP A 17 -23.78 -13.05 1.71
C ASP A 17 -24.98 -12.67 2.60
N VAL A 18 -25.98 -13.56 2.61
CA VAL A 18 -27.14 -13.45 3.48
C VAL A 18 -26.75 -13.89 4.90
N PRO A 19 -26.78 -13.00 5.90
CA PRO A 19 -26.40 -13.38 7.25
C PRO A 19 -27.45 -14.32 7.85
N VAL A 20 -27.11 -15.60 7.97
CA VAL A 20 -28.01 -16.68 8.43
C VAL A 20 -28.47 -16.49 9.88
N ARG A 21 -27.77 -15.69 10.70
CA ARG A 21 -28.16 -15.42 12.09
C ARG A 21 -27.46 -14.17 12.66
N GLY A 22 -28.03 -12.98 12.50
CA GLY A 22 -27.53 -11.76 13.18
C GLY A 22 -26.07 -11.38 12.90
N GLY A 23 -25.45 -11.95 11.86
CA GLY A 23 -24.10 -11.62 11.44
C GLY A 23 -24.07 -10.38 10.55
N THR A 24 -22.97 -9.65 10.57
CA THR A 24 -22.70 -8.56 9.63
C THR A 24 -22.09 -9.14 8.36
N SER A 25 -22.74 -8.92 7.20
CA SER A 25 -22.17 -9.22 5.89
C SER A 25 -20.83 -8.47 5.74
N LYS A 26 -19.74 -9.18 5.48
CA LYS A 26 -18.42 -8.53 5.40
C LYS A 26 -18.25 -7.90 4.03
N ALA A 27 -17.90 -6.61 4.01
CA ALA A 27 -17.54 -5.96 2.76
C ALA A 27 -16.19 -6.50 2.26
N HIS A 28 -16.11 -6.81 0.97
CA HIS A 28 -14.89 -7.27 0.30
C HIS A 28 -14.50 -6.29 -0.81
N LYS A 29 -13.24 -6.35 -1.22
CA LYS A 29 -12.74 -5.61 -2.38
C LYS A 29 -12.50 -6.57 -3.51
N ASP A 30 -12.95 -6.21 -4.71
CA ASP A 30 -12.80 -7.06 -5.87
C ASP A 30 -11.42 -6.88 -6.51
N VAL A 31 -10.73 -8.02 -6.70
CA VAL A 31 -9.43 -8.10 -7.38
C VAL A 31 -9.52 -9.21 -8.42
N GLN A 32 -9.44 -8.84 -9.70
CA GLN A 32 -9.29 -9.81 -10.79
C GLN A 32 -7.82 -9.82 -11.18
N LEU A 33 -7.14 -10.96 -11.12
CA LEU A 33 -5.71 -11.07 -11.37
C LEU A 33 -5.38 -12.34 -12.17
N ASP A 34 -4.62 -12.20 -13.26
CA ASP A 34 -3.95 -13.34 -13.90
C ASP A 34 -2.74 -13.76 -13.07
N VAL A 35 -2.94 -14.81 -12.27
CA VAL A 35 -1.93 -15.36 -11.37
C VAL A 35 -0.72 -15.91 -12.13
N THR A 36 -0.93 -16.50 -13.31
CA THR A 36 0.14 -17.12 -14.11
C THR A 36 1.07 -16.05 -14.67
N ARG A 37 0.49 -15.00 -15.27
CA ARG A 37 1.27 -13.88 -15.81
C ARG A 37 1.92 -13.07 -14.70
N ALA A 38 1.24 -12.86 -13.57
CA ALA A 38 1.83 -12.19 -12.41
C ALA A 38 3.08 -12.94 -11.90
N LYS A 39 3.01 -14.27 -11.74
CA LYS A 39 4.18 -15.08 -11.36
C LYS A 39 5.33 -14.98 -12.35
N TYR A 40 5.03 -15.00 -13.65
CA TYR A 40 6.04 -14.82 -14.70
C TYR A 40 6.78 -13.48 -14.55
N TRP A 41 6.03 -12.38 -14.46
CA TRP A 41 6.63 -11.05 -14.38
C TRP A 41 7.46 -10.87 -13.10
N ILE A 42 7.01 -11.40 -11.97
CA ILE A 42 7.80 -11.42 -10.73
C ILE A 42 9.07 -12.26 -10.89
N GLY A 43 8.99 -13.43 -11.55
CA GLY A 43 10.15 -14.28 -11.84
C GLY A 43 11.19 -13.62 -12.77
N VAL A 44 10.76 -12.74 -13.68
CA VAL A 44 11.64 -11.92 -14.53
C VAL A 44 12.29 -10.76 -13.74
N GLY A 45 11.85 -10.51 -12.50
CA GLY A 45 12.41 -9.47 -11.63
C GLY A 45 11.62 -8.16 -11.62
N ALA A 46 10.37 -8.16 -12.10
CA ALA A 46 9.52 -6.99 -12.01
C ALA A 46 9.38 -6.52 -10.55
N GLN A 47 9.57 -5.23 -10.30
CA GLN A 47 9.49 -4.63 -8.97
C GLN A 47 8.08 -4.07 -8.75
N PRO A 48 7.20 -4.73 -7.96
CA PRO A 48 5.89 -4.20 -7.66
C PRO A 48 5.98 -3.06 -6.65
N THR A 49 5.08 -2.10 -6.77
CA THR A 49 4.92 -1.01 -5.80
C THR A 49 4.27 -1.52 -4.50
N GLU A 50 4.43 -0.81 -3.39
CA GLU A 50 3.90 -1.23 -2.07
C GLU A 50 2.42 -1.68 -2.03
N PRO A 51 1.44 -0.97 -2.64
CA PRO A 51 0.06 -1.46 -2.65
C PRO A 51 -0.10 -2.76 -3.45
N VAL A 52 0.63 -2.91 -4.57
CA VAL A 52 0.62 -4.12 -5.39
C VAL A 52 1.31 -5.27 -4.65
N TRP A 53 2.41 -5.00 -3.94
CA TRP A 53 3.08 -5.98 -3.08
C TRP A 53 2.08 -6.56 -2.07
N ARG A 54 1.29 -5.71 -1.42
CA ARG A 54 0.28 -6.15 -0.45
C ARG A 54 -0.78 -7.06 -1.09
N LEU A 55 -1.29 -6.68 -2.26
CA LEU A 55 -2.26 -7.50 -3.00
C LEU A 55 -1.65 -8.85 -3.39
N LEU A 56 -0.45 -8.87 -3.99
CA LEU A 56 0.23 -10.10 -4.38
C LEU A 56 0.59 -10.99 -3.18
N SER A 57 0.89 -10.38 -2.04
CA SER A 57 1.13 -11.11 -0.78
C SER A 57 -0.15 -11.75 -0.24
N MET A 58 -1.29 -11.05 -0.34
CA MET A 58 -2.60 -11.60 0.06
C MET A 58 -3.02 -12.79 -0.82
N VAL A 59 -2.64 -12.78 -2.09
CA VAL A 59 -2.86 -13.89 -3.03
C VAL A 59 -1.83 -15.02 -2.85
N GLY A 60 -0.74 -14.79 -2.10
CA GLY A 60 0.31 -15.78 -1.83
C GLY A 60 1.37 -15.92 -2.93
N ILE A 61 1.52 -14.91 -3.79
CA ILE A 61 2.60 -14.87 -4.80
C ILE A 61 3.91 -14.37 -4.19
N LEU A 62 3.82 -13.45 -3.23
CA LEU A 62 4.96 -12.84 -2.53
C LEU A 62 4.82 -13.00 -1.02
N GLU A 63 5.94 -12.89 -0.31
CA GLU A 63 5.92 -12.86 1.16
C GLU A 63 5.45 -11.47 1.67
N PRO A 64 4.56 -11.41 2.66
CA PRO A 64 4.10 -10.15 3.21
C PRO A 64 5.23 -9.39 3.91
N LYS A 65 5.55 -8.18 3.44
CA LYS A 65 6.46 -7.25 4.13
C LYS A 65 5.88 -6.71 5.43
N HIS A 66 4.56 -6.52 5.49
CA HIS A 66 3.86 -5.88 6.61
C HIS A 66 2.71 -6.76 7.08
N ARG A 67 2.65 -7.06 8.39
CA ARG A 67 1.55 -7.82 8.98
C ARG A 67 0.34 -6.90 9.20
N PRO A 68 -0.88 -7.27 8.73
CA PRO A 68 -2.06 -6.46 8.98
C PRO A 68 -2.29 -6.32 10.50
N GLY A 69 -2.32 -5.07 10.99
CA GLY A 69 -2.49 -4.74 12.41
C GLY A 69 -1.23 -4.28 13.13
N GLN A 70 -0.04 -4.41 12.54
CA GLN A 70 1.15 -3.72 13.04
C GLN A 70 1.22 -2.34 12.38
N ALA A 71 0.79 -1.31 13.11
CA ALA A 71 1.03 0.06 12.70
C ALA A 71 2.53 0.24 12.47
N GLN A 72 2.88 0.81 11.32
CA GLN A 72 4.24 1.16 10.94
C GLN A 72 4.84 2.01 12.07
N GLN A 73 5.66 1.43 12.94
CA GLN A 73 6.59 2.22 13.74
C GLN A 73 7.61 2.75 12.75
N GLN A 74 7.34 3.93 12.20
CA GLN A 74 8.32 4.67 11.42
C GLN A 74 9.41 5.10 12.40
N PRO A 75 10.67 4.61 12.31
CA PRO A 75 11.74 5.32 12.97
C PRO A 75 11.89 6.65 12.24
N ALA A 76 11.64 7.73 12.96
CA ALA A 76 11.96 9.07 12.51
C ALA A 76 13.42 9.12 12.04
N THR A 77 13.62 9.46 10.77
CA THR A 77 14.71 10.30 10.25
C THR A 77 16.08 10.12 10.92
N THR A 78 16.95 9.28 10.33
CA THR A 78 18.40 9.53 10.37
C THR A 78 18.80 10.20 9.05
N ALA A 79 18.59 11.51 8.97
CA ALA A 79 19.16 12.36 7.94
C ALA A 79 19.66 13.64 8.61
N THR A 80 20.66 13.49 9.47
CA THR A 80 21.50 14.60 9.94
C THR A 80 22.48 14.93 8.82
N THR A 81 22.17 15.96 8.03
CA THR A 81 23.19 16.75 7.34
C THR A 81 23.08 18.16 7.89
N THR A 82 23.97 18.45 8.84
CA THR A 82 24.33 19.80 9.30
C THR A 82 24.69 20.67 8.09
N THR A 83 24.16 21.89 8.01
CA THR A 83 24.92 23.16 7.80
C THR A 83 23.97 24.31 7.44
N THR A 84 23.97 25.33 8.31
CA THR A 84 23.56 26.72 8.07
C THR A 84 22.06 27.03 8.08
N SER A 85 21.54 27.11 9.31
CA SER A 85 20.76 28.27 9.72
C SER A 85 21.51 29.58 9.42
N GLU A 86 20.74 30.63 9.12
CA GLU A 86 21.08 32.02 9.49
C GLU A 86 21.94 32.84 8.51
N THR A 87 21.30 33.45 7.50
CA THR A 87 21.52 34.87 7.16
C THR A 87 20.29 35.43 6.44
N ALA A 88 19.81 36.60 6.90
CA ALA A 88 18.85 37.50 6.25
C ALA A 88 17.34 37.25 6.46
N GLN A 89 16.93 37.15 7.72
CA GLN A 89 15.79 37.93 8.21
C GLN A 89 16.32 38.95 9.23
N GLU A 90 15.65 40.11 9.33
CA GLU A 90 15.89 41.20 10.28
C GLU A 90 16.92 42.31 9.91
N ALA A 91 16.53 43.22 9.01
CA ALA A 91 17.05 44.59 8.98
C ALA A 91 15.88 45.60 8.99
N ASN A 92 15.01 45.51 10.01
CA ASN A 92 14.04 46.55 10.33
C ASN A 92 14.09 46.88 11.82
N ALA A 93 15.08 47.69 12.21
CA ALA A 93 15.08 48.46 13.44
C ALA A 93 16.06 49.65 13.33
N LYS A 94 15.63 50.73 12.67
CA LYS A 94 15.96 52.16 12.95
C LYS A 94 15.76 53.05 11.70
N ALA A 95 14.67 53.80 11.68
CA ALA A 95 14.55 55.17 11.20
C ALA A 95 13.21 55.75 11.68
#